data_AF-A0A7J7KFC9-F1
#
_entry.id   AF-A0A7J7KFC9-F1
#
_cell.length_a   1.000
_cell.length_b   1.000
_cell.length_c   1.000
_cell.angle_alpha   90.00
_cell.angle_beta   90.00
_cell.angle_gamma   90.00
#
_symmetry.space_group_name_H-M   'P 1'
#
loop_
_entity.id
_entity.type
_entity.pdbx_description
1 polymer ?
#
loop_
_entity_poly.entity_id
_entity_poly.type
_entity_poly.pdbx_seq_one_letter_code
_entity_poly.pdbx_strand_id
1 'polypeptide(L)'
;MLSLEDSCDSFTADPINCYNKASVYDGCCESCDALVRQDLPPECPWGDKELWCTGITEDQCEDTEVFETCCDQCGPHLTTTTATTTTIVLTTTSPCIDTRDNCANLTSLAIGCYDWADECCSSCKDQVRDHLGDDCRFGDKFQYCSATPKDDCDDTNIASECCELCGPAPPTTEASTTTEGTTTSTTT
;
A
#
# COMPACT_ATOMS: atom_id res chain seq x y z
N MET A 1 25.60 22.31 22.09
CA MET A 1 25.11 20.96 21.81
C MET A 1 23.85 20.79 22.62
N LEU A 2 22.69 20.98 22.01
CA LEU A 2 21.41 20.60 22.60
C LEU A 2 21.29 19.09 22.41
N SER A 3 21.08 18.36 23.49
CA SER A 3 20.92 16.91 23.52
C SER A 3 19.66 16.54 22.72
N LEU A 4 19.72 15.49 21.89
CA LEU A 4 18.55 15.00 21.13
C LEU A 4 17.34 14.64 22.02
N GLU A 5 17.56 14.41 23.31
CA GLU A 5 16.53 14.01 24.28
C GLU A 5 15.45 15.09 24.52
N ASP A 6 15.75 16.38 24.34
CA ASP A 6 14.74 17.47 24.47
C ASP A 6 13.85 17.62 23.21
N SER A 7 14.15 16.90 22.12
CA SER A 7 13.46 17.12 20.84
C SER A 7 12.14 16.35 20.70
N CYS A 8 11.92 15.32 21.53
CA CYS A 8 10.74 14.46 21.43
C CYS A 8 9.59 14.86 22.37
N ASP A 9 9.81 15.78 23.32
CA ASP A 9 8.79 16.17 24.30
C ASP A 9 7.56 16.83 23.65
N SER A 10 7.75 17.55 22.54
CA SER A 10 6.62 18.12 21.76
C SER A 10 5.74 17.06 21.09
N PHE A 11 6.24 15.83 20.89
CA PHE A 11 5.47 14.73 20.29
C PHE A 11 4.53 14.09 21.31
N THR A 12 4.88 14.13 22.61
CA THR A 12 3.99 13.64 23.68
C THR A 12 2.76 14.53 23.91
N ALA A 13 2.80 15.77 23.43
CA ALA A 13 1.74 16.75 23.62
C ALA A 13 0.65 16.71 22.54
N ASP A 14 0.96 16.19 21.34
CA ASP A 14 0.03 16.21 20.21
C ASP A 14 0.19 14.98 19.30
N PRO A 15 -0.81 14.08 19.24
CA PRO A 15 -0.81 12.89 18.39
C PRO A 15 -0.48 13.14 16.91
N ILE A 16 -0.81 14.32 16.38
CA ILE A 16 -0.49 14.70 14.98
C ILE A 16 0.98 14.51 14.65
N ASN A 17 1.85 14.75 15.62
CA ASN A 17 3.29 14.71 15.40
C ASN A 17 3.79 13.28 15.18
N CYS A 18 3.06 12.26 15.63
CA CYS A 18 3.38 10.86 15.38
C CYS A 18 3.00 10.38 13.97
N TYR A 19 2.06 11.06 13.30
CA TYR A 19 1.71 10.76 11.91
C TYR A 19 2.67 11.40 10.89
N ASN A 20 3.30 12.52 11.25
CA ASN A 20 4.26 13.19 10.39
C ASN A 20 5.55 12.38 10.28
N LYS A 21 5.95 11.98 9.06
CA LYS A 21 7.17 11.18 8.78
C LYS A 21 8.45 11.69 9.47
N ALA A 22 8.52 12.99 9.82
CA ALA A 22 9.62 13.57 10.57
C ALA A 22 9.85 12.89 11.95
N SER A 23 8.81 12.43 12.66
CA SER A 23 8.94 11.74 13.95
C SER A 23 9.64 10.39 13.86
N VAL A 24 9.43 9.69 12.74
CA VAL A 24 10.01 8.37 12.45
C VAL A 24 11.49 8.49 12.09
N TYR A 25 11.89 9.59 11.43
CA TYR A 25 13.30 9.84 11.06
C TYR A 25 14.14 10.44 12.19
N ASP A 26 13.53 11.19 13.13
CA ASP A 26 14.25 11.87 14.22
C ASP A 26 14.42 11.04 15.50
N GLY A 27 14.00 9.76 15.50
CA GLY A 27 14.23 8.84 16.61
C GLY A 27 13.23 8.96 17.77
N CYS A 28 12.06 9.56 17.55
CA CYS A 28 11.02 9.73 18.58
C CYS A 28 10.00 8.58 18.63
N CYS A 29 10.31 7.42 18.04
CA CYS A 29 9.40 6.28 17.95
C CYS A 29 8.91 5.78 19.33
N GLU A 30 9.79 5.74 20.35
CA GLU A 30 9.42 5.29 21.69
C GLU A 30 8.35 6.19 22.34
N SER A 31 8.41 7.50 22.10
CA SER A 31 7.42 8.46 22.60
C SER A 31 6.07 8.29 21.91
N CYS A 32 6.07 8.01 20.61
CA CYS A 32 4.84 7.73 19.87
C CYS A 32 4.23 6.38 20.24
N ASP A 33 5.04 5.33 20.43
CA ASP A 33 4.55 4.02 20.87
C ASP A 33 3.81 4.10 22.23
N ALA A 34 4.26 4.98 23.13
CA ALA A 34 3.60 5.20 24.41
C ALA A 34 2.21 5.86 24.30
N LEU A 35 1.92 6.53 23.16
CA LEU A 35 0.63 7.17 22.90
C LEU A 35 -0.37 6.26 22.17
N VAL A 36 0.03 5.04 21.80
CA VAL A 36 -0.85 4.13 21.06
C VAL A 36 -2.08 3.77 21.90
N ARG A 37 -3.25 3.99 21.32
CA ARG A 37 -4.57 3.68 21.88
C ARG A 37 -5.09 2.37 21.31
N GLN A 38 -5.35 1.41 22.18
CA GLN A 38 -5.85 0.09 21.79
C GLN A 38 -7.36 0.06 21.52
N ASP A 39 -8.08 1.10 21.92
CA ASP A 39 -9.51 1.27 21.69
C ASP A 39 -9.82 1.86 20.30
N LEU A 40 -8.79 2.23 19.54
CA LEU A 40 -8.89 2.79 18.19
C LEU A 40 -8.58 1.75 17.10
N PRO A 41 -9.07 1.97 15.87
CA PRO A 41 -8.72 1.11 14.74
C PRO A 41 -7.21 1.16 14.44
N PRO A 42 -6.63 0.09 13.87
CA PRO A 42 -5.19 0.00 13.58
C PRO A 42 -4.65 1.13 12.70
N GLU A 43 -5.49 1.73 11.87
CA GLU A 43 -5.18 2.85 10.98
C GLU A 43 -5.16 4.21 11.71
N CYS A 44 -5.58 4.23 12.98
CA CYS A 44 -5.71 5.40 13.85
C CYS A 44 -5.03 5.19 15.23
N PRO A 45 -3.78 4.69 15.29
CA PRO A 45 -3.21 4.22 16.54
C PRO A 45 -3.02 5.33 17.57
N TRP A 46 -2.92 6.60 17.16
CA TRP A 46 -2.70 7.74 18.07
C TRP A 46 -3.92 8.66 18.22
N GLY A 47 -5.04 8.36 17.54
CA GLY A 47 -6.20 9.25 17.48
C GLY A 47 -6.22 10.13 16.24
N ASP A 48 -6.95 11.24 16.32
CA ASP A 48 -7.10 12.19 15.21
C ASP A 48 -5.75 12.71 14.72
N LYS A 49 -5.62 12.84 13.40
CA LYS A 49 -4.45 13.37 12.71
C LYS A 49 -4.45 14.89 12.66
N GLU A 50 -5.53 15.57 12.99
CA GLU A 50 -5.65 17.02 12.89
C GLU A 50 -6.43 17.65 14.04
N LEU A 51 -6.05 18.85 14.47
CA LEU A 51 -6.70 19.54 15.59
C LEU A 51 -8.14 20.00 15.28
N TRP A 52 -8.44 20.23 13.99
CA TRP A 52 -9.78 20.66 13.56
C TRP A 52 -10.82 19.54 13.63
N CYS A 53 -10.42 18.29 13.88
CA CYS A 53 -11.32 17.16 14.08
C CYS A 53 -12.32 17.39 15.22
N THR A 54 -11.95 18.16 16.25
CA THR A 54 -12.85 18.53 17.36
C THR A 54 -14.08 19.33 16.96
N GLY A 55 -14.10 19.92 15.75
CA GLY A 55 -15.18 20.75 15.23
C GLY A 55 -16.05 20.06 14.19
N ILE A 56 -15.78 18.80 13.84
CA ILE A 56 -16.54 18.11 12.80
C ILE A 56 -17.89 17.61 13.31
N THR A 57 -18.85 17.51 12.41
CA THR A 57 -20.16 16.90 12.67
C THR A 57 -20.21 15.47 12.13
N GLU A 58 -21.13 14.66 12.65
CA GLU A 58 -21.38 13.28 12.21
C GLU A 58 -21.46 13.12 10.69
N ASP A 59 -22.21 13.98 10.00
CA ASP A 59 -22.37 13.92 8.54
C ASP A 59 -21.03 14.10 7.78
N GLN A 60 -20.05 14.77 8.39
CA GLN A 60 -18.73 14.96 7.76
C GLN A 60 -17.88 13.69 7.82
N CYS A 61 -18.20 12.75 8.70
CA CYS A 61 -17.53 11.46 8.78
C CYS A 61 -17.93 10.50 7.65
N GLU A 62 -18.92 10.86 6.81
CA GLU A 62 -19.21 10.13 5.57
C GLU A 62 -18.14 10.35 4.50
N ASP A 63 -17.40 11.46 4.58
CA ASP A 63 -16.27 11.74 3.71
C ASP A 63 -15.06 10.90 4.15
N THR A 64 -14.49 10.15 3.22
CA THR A 64 -13.40 9.20 3.51
C THR A 64 -12.13 9.92 3.97
N GLU A 65 -11.82 11.09 3.41
CA GLU A 65 -10.64 11.87 3.81
C GLU A 65 -10.79 12.42 5.23
N VAL A 66 -11.99 12.93 5.56
CA VAL A 66 -12.32 13.38 6.92
C VAL A 66 -12.29 12.20 7.89
N PHE A 67 -12.83 11.04 7.50
CA PHE A 67 -12.83 9.85 8.34
C PHE A 67 -11.41 9.38 8.68
N GLU A 68 -10.53 9.29 7.67
CA GLU A 68 -9.14 8.86 7.87
C GLU A 68 -8.32 9.88 8.69
N THR A 69 -8.68 11.15 8.61
CA THR A 69 -8.02 12.23 9.34
C THR A 69 -8.54 12.35 10.77
N CYS A 70 -9.82 12.12 11.00
CA CYS A 70 -10.53 12.37 12.27
C CYS A 70 -11.15 11.10 12.85
N CYS A 71 -10.37 10.02 12.82
CA CYS A 71 -10.81 8.67 13.11
C CYS A 71 -11.25 8.44 14.57
N ASP A 72 -10.74 9.18 15.56
CA ASP A 72 -11.21 9.08 16.95
C ASP A 72 -12.58 9.76 17.12
N GLN A 73 -12.77 10.93 16.49
CA GLN A 73 -14.09 11.61 16.51
C GLN A 73 -15.13 10.86 15.70
N CYS A 74 -14.75 10.29 14.55
CA CYS A 74 -15.68 9.58 13.67
C CYS A 74 -15.97 8.14 14.15
N GLY A 75 -15.08 7.52 14.92
CA GLY A 75 -15.23 6.14 15.42
C GLY A 75 -16.57 5.87 16.15
N PRO A 76 -16.99 6.70 17.12
CA PRO A 76 -18.27 6.57 17.81
C PRO A 76 -19.50 6.61 16.89
N HIS A 77 -19.45 7.40 15.81
CA HIS A 77 -20.57 7.55 14.87
C HIS A 77 -20.80 6.30 14.01
N LEU A 78 -19.73 5.55 13.70
CA LEU A 78 -19.85 4.26 13.04
C LEU A 78 -20.48 3.17 13.93
N THR A 79 -20.37 3.29 15.26
CA THR A 79 -20.94 2.28 16.18
C THR A 79 -22.44 2.45 16.44
N THR A 80 -22.99 3.64 16.19
CA THR A 80 -24.39 3.96 16.56
C THR A 80 -25.36 3.80 15.38
N THR A 81 -24.84 3.80 14.15
CA THR A 81 -25.62 3.35 12.99
C THR A 81 -25.58 1.83 12.99
N THR A 82 -26.60 1.23 13.61
CA THR A 82 -27.02 -0.18 13.51
C THR A 82 -26.02 -1.03 12.76
N ALA A 83 -25.35 -1.93 13.48
CA ALA A 83 -24.74 -3.14 12.97
C ALA A 83 -25.79 -3.96 12.19
N THR A 84 -26.23 -3.45 11.05
CA THR A 84 -26.30 -4.24 9.85
C THR A 84 -24.85 -4.58 9.63
N THR A 85 -24.45 -5.71 10.19
CA THR A 85 -23.44 -6.53 9.58
C THR A 85 -23.95 -6.77 8.16
N THR A 86 -23.77 -5.78 7.28
CA THR A 86 -23.44 -6.04 5.91
C THR A 86 -22.17 -6.83 6.08
N THR A 87 -22.36 -8.14 6.19
CA THR A 87 -21.41 -9.07 5.62
C THR A 87 -21.39 -8.59 4.19
N ILE A 88 -20.49 -7.64 3.89
CA ILE A 88 -19.97 -7.48 2.57
C ILE A 88 -19.31 -8.83 2.41
N VAL A 89 -20.09 -9.78 1.91
CA VAL A 89 -19.55 -10.78 1.03
C VAL A 89 -18.86 -9.88 0.03
N LEU A 90 -17.54 -9.69 0.21
CA LEU A 90 -16.65 -9.27 -0.84
C LEU A 90 -16.84 -10.38 -1.88
N THR A 91 -17.94 -10.32 -2.62
CA THR A 91 -17.91 -10.65 -4.03
C THR A 91 -16.91 -9.64 -4.58
N THR A 92 -15.66 -10.07 -4.53
CA THR A 92 -14.47 -9.45 -5.06
C THR A 92 -14.70 -9.12 -6.52
N THR A 93 -15.41 -8.03 -6.76
CA THR A 93 -15.50 -7.28 -8.01
C THR A 93 -16.22 -5.97 -7.69
N SER A 94 -15.69 -5.15 -6.78
CA SER A 94 -15.93 -3.71 -7.00
C SER A 94 -15.31 -3.43 -8.37
N PRO A 95 -16.07 -2.94 -9.36
CA PRO A 95 -15.52 -2.70 -10.67
C PRO A 95 -14.37 -1.72 -10.49
N CYS A 96 -13.17 -2.20 -10.81
CA CYS A 96 -11.95 -1.43 -10.94
C CYS A 96 -12.25 -0.33 -11.98
N ILE A 97 -12.55 0.88 -11.51
CA ILE A 97 -12.97 2.03 -12.32
C ILE A 97 -11.89 3.10 -12.18
N ASP A 98 -11.52 3.69 -13.31
CA ASP A 98 -10.62 4.85 -13.33
C ASP A 98 -11.41 6.10 -12.91
N THR A 99 -11.01 6.73 -11.81
CA THR A 99 -11.62 7.96 -11.27
C THR A 99 -10.85 9.23 -11.67
N ARG A 100 -9.62 9.08 -12.21
CA ARG A 100 -8.79 10.20 -12.69
C ARG A 100 -8.86 10.37 -14.20
N ASP A 101 -9.00 11.61 -14.66
CA ASP A 101 -9.18 11.95 -16.10
C ASP A 101 -8.02 11.52 -17.01
N ASN A 102 -6.83 11.22 -16.46
CA ASN A 102 -5.60 10.96 -17.23
C ASN A 102 -5.07 9.52 -17.11
N CYS A 103 -5.86 8.57 -16.60
CA CYS A 103 -5.42 7.18 -16.44
C CYS A 103 -4.94 6.52 -17.74
N ALA A 104 -5.55 6.87 -18.88
CA ALA A 104 -5.17 6.34 -20.19
C ALA A 104 -3.69 6.64 -20.56
N ASN A 105 -3.12 7.75 -20.06
CA ASN A 105 -1.74 8.13 -20.35
C ASN A 105 -0.71 7.37 -19.47
N LEU A 106 -1.15 6.81 -18.34
CA LEU A 106 -0.29 6.04 -17.42
C LEU A 106 0.05 4.65 -17.96
N THR A 107 -0.72 4.14 -18.91
CA THR A 107 -0.49 2.82 -19.54
C THR A 107 0.87 2.70 -20.23
N SER A 108 1.55 3.81 -20.49
CA SER A 108 2.88 3.85 -21.12
C SER A 108 4.05 3.93 -20.14
N LEU A 109 3.79 4.14 -18.84
CA LEU A 109 4.79 4.38 -17.82
C LEU A 109 4.36 3.74 -16.49
N ALA A 110 5.03 2.66 -16.08
CA ALA A 110 4.69 1.93 -14.86
C ALA A 110 4.72 2.82 -13.61
N ILE A 111 5.60 3.84 -13.57
CA ILE A 111 5.61 4.87 -12.50
C ILE A 111 4.23 5.50 -12.27
N GLY A 112 3.44 5.71 -13.32
CA GLY A 112 2.08 6.23 -13.18
C GLY A 112 1.16 5.30 -12.39
N CYS A 113 1.35 3.99 -12.52
CA CYS A 113 0.60 3.01 -11.75
C CYS A 113 1.12 2.86 -10.32
N TYR A 114 2.39 3.12 -10.04
CA TYR A 114 2.87 3.19 -8.66
C TYR A 114 2.28 4.37 -7.89
N ASP A 115 2.11 5.52 -8.56
CA ASP A 115 1.60 6.73 -7.91
C ASP A 115 0.06 6.76 -7.80
N TRP A 116 -0.67 6.12 -8.73
CA TRP A 116 -2.11 6.31 -8.90
C TRP A 116 -2.91 5.02 -9.14
N ALA A 117 -2.45 3.87 -8.60
CA ALA A 117 -3.11 2.58 -8.81
C ALA A 117 -4.58 2.58 -8.35
N ASP A 118 -4.90 3.34 -7.30
CA ASP A 118 -6.23 3.37 -6.70
C ASP A 118 -7.20 4.20 -7.55
N GLU A 119 -6.75 5.33 -8.12
CA GLU A 119 -7.57 6.15 -9.02
C GLU A 119 -7.54 5.69 -10.47
N CYS A 120 -6.56 4.87 -10.87
CA CYS A 120 -6.36 4.37 -12.24
C CYS A 120 -6.36 2.84 -12.32
N CYS A 121 -7.17 2.22 -11.46
CA CYS A 121 -7.23 0.78 -11.30
C CYS A 121 -7.41 0.04 -12.64
N SER A 122 -8.40 0.43 -13.46
CA SER A 122 -8.72 -0.28 -14.70
C SER A 122 -7.59 -0.17 -15.71
N SER A 123 -6.96 1.00 -15.77
CA SER A 123 -5.81 1.25 -16.66
C SER A 123 -4.55 0.51 -16.21
N CYS A 124 -4.35 0.33 -14.91
CA CYS A 124 -3.15 -0.29 -14.34
C CYS A 124 -3.24 -1.81 -14.19
N LYS A 125 -4.44 -2.40 -14.24
CA LYS A 125 -4.64 -3.86 -14.02
C LYS A 125 -3.82 -4.73 -14.98
N ASP A 126 -3.67 -4.32 -16.24
CA ASP A 126 -3.00 -5.12 -17.28
C ASP A 126 -1.45 -5.03 -17.14
N GLN A 127 -0.95 -4.13 -16.30
CA GLN A 127 0.46 -4.00 -15.98
C GLN A 127 0.88 -4.82 -14.76
N VAL A 128 -0.07 -5.46 -14.05
CA VAL A 128 0.27 -6.22 -12.85
C VAL A 128 1.23 -7.38 -13.19
N ARG A 129 2.24 -7.58 -12.34
CA ARG A 129 3.29 -8.60 -12.46
C ARG A 129 3.37 -9.40 -11.16
N ASP A 130 2.51 -10.42 -11.06
CA ASP A 130 2.36 -11.24 -9.84
C ASP A 130 3.66 -11.91 -9.36
N HIS A 131 4.64 -12.10 -10.24
CA HIS A 131 5.90 -12.77 -9.93
C HIS A 131 6.96 -11.85 -9.29
N LEU A 132 6.73 -10.53 -9.24
CA LEU A 132 7.72 -9.55 -8.76
C LEU A 132 7.49 -9.11 -7.31
N GLY A 133 6.39 -9.53 -6.67
CA GLY A 133 6.02 -9.10 -5.32
C GLY A 133 5.35 -7.73 -5.28
N ASP A 134 4.82 -7.35 -4.11
CA ASP A 134 3.94 -6.18 -3.97
C ASP A 134 4.64 -4.85 -4.28
N ASP A 135 5.89 -4.68 -3.84
CA ASP A 135 6.70 -3.47 -4.08
C ASP A 135 7.09 -3.27 -5.57
N CYS A 136 6.91 -4.31 -6.37
CA CYS A 136 7.29 -4.37 -7.77
C CYS A 136 6.12 -4.81 -8.67
N ARG A 137 4.88 -4.64 -8.17
CA ARG A 137 3.66 -5.16 -8.79
C ARG A 137 3.40 -4.67 -10.21
N PHE A 138 4.08 -3.63 -10.71
CA PHE A 138 3.94 -3.12 -12.08
C PHE A 138 5.21 -3.24 -12.94
N GLY A 139 6.24 -3.93 -12.45
CA GLY A 139 7.53 -4.05 -13.14
C GLY A 139 8.43 -2.82 -12.97
N ASP A 140 9.30 -2.56 -13.95
CA ASP A 140 10.26 -1.45 -13.96
C ASP A 140 9.55 -0.09 -13.91
N LYS A 141 9.83 0.72 -12.88
CA LYS A 141 9.23 2.05 -12.67
C LYS A 141 9.60 3.01 -13.79
N PHE A 142 10.85 2.94 -14.26
CA PHE A 142 11.41 3.90 -15.21
C PHE A 142 11.89 3.25 -16.50
N GLN A 143 11.76 3.99 -17.61
CA GLN A 143 12.20 3.53 -18.92
C GLN A 143 13.71 3.28 -19.04
N TYR A 144 14.50 3.99 -18.21
CA TYR A 144 15.96 3.86 -18.24
C TYR A 144 16.44 2.46 -17.82
N CYS A 145 15.61 1.68 -17.09
CA CYS A 145 15.92 0.31 -16.68
C CYS A 145 16.26 -0.61 -17.85
N SER A 146 15.69 -0.37 -19.04
CA SER A 146 16.04 -1.10 -20.26
C SER A 146 17.49 -0.91 -20.73
N ALA A 147 18.14 0.17 -20.31
CA ALA A 147 19.54 0.47 -20.61
C ALA A 147 20.47 0.25 -19.41
N THR A 148 19.92 0.00 -18.22
CA THR A 148 20.71 -0.26 -17.01
C THR A 148 21.37 -1.65 -17.09
N PRO A 149 22.69 -1.74 -16.88
CA PRO A 149 23.37 -3.02 -16.72
C PRO A 149 22.79 -3.82 -15.55
N LYS A 150 22.61 -5.14 -15.73
CA LYS A 150 22.13 -6.01 -14.65
C LYS A 150 23.09 -6.08 -13.47
N ASP A 151 24.37 -5.82 -13.69
CA ASP A 151 25.39 -5.75 -12.63
C ASP A 151 25.16 -4.55 -11.68
N ASP A 152 24.39 -3.54 -12.09
CA ASP A 152 24.08 -2.37 -11.26
C ASP A 152 22.92 -2.65 -10.26
N CYS A 153 22.32 -3.85 -10.30
CA CYS A 153 21.25 -4.25 -9.40
C CYS A 153 21.68 -4.44 -7.94
N ASP A 154 22.99 -4.39 -7.65
CA ASP A 154 23.50 -4.34 -6.27
C ASP A 154 23.22 -2.97 -5.61
N ASP A 155 22.96 -1.93 -6.40
CA ASP A 155 22.47 -0.64 -5.90
C ASP A 155 20.99 -0.75 -5.53
N THR A 156 20.66 -0.51 -4.27
CA THR A 156 19.30 -0.64 -3.75
C THR A 156 18.30 0.31 -4.41
N ASN A 157 18.74 1.49 -4.87
CA ASN A 157 17.87 2.42 -5.59
C ASN A 157 17.53 1.83 -6.96
N ILE A 158 18.53 1.35 -7.69
CA ILE A 158 18.35 0.69 -8.99
C ILE A 158 17.49 -0.56 -8.84
N ALA A 159 17.73 -1.39 -7.83
CA ALA A 159 16.91 -2.58 -7.57
C ALA A 159 15.44 -2.23 -7.28
N SER A 160 15.18 -1.14 -6.55
CA SER A 160 13.82 -0.69 -6.21
C SER A 160 13.09 0.00 -7.37
N GLU A 161 13.84 0.46 -8.38
CA GLU A 161 13.33 1.18 -9.54
C GLU A 161 13.21 0.27 -10.77
N CYS A 162 14.10 -0.68 -10.92
CA CYS A 162 14.22 -1.61 -12.06
C CYS A 162 13.87 -3.04 -11.65
N CYS A 163 12.65 -3.18 -11.13
CA CYS A 163 12.10 -4.42 -10.59
C CYS A 163 12.13 -5.63 -11.54
N GLU A 164 11.84 -5.46 -12.82
CA GLU A 164 11.83 -6.55 -13.80
C GLU A 164 13.25 -6.92 -14.26
N LEU A 165 14.13 -5.92 -14.35
CA LEU A 165 15.56 -6.15 -14.62
C LEU A 165 16.26 -6.88 -13.46
N CYS A 166 16.06 -6.40 -12.23
CA CYS A 166 16.75 -6.85 -11.02
C CYS A 166 16.02 -7.96 -10.27
N GLY A 167 14.73 -8.15 -10.55
CA GLY A 167 13.89 -9.14 -9.91
C GLY A 167 14.22 -10.59 -10.27
N PRO A 168 13.55 -11.54 -9.60
CA PRO A 168 13.67 -12.95 -9.93
C PRO A 168 13.28 -13.17 -11.39
N ALA A 169 14.03 -14.04 -12.08
CA ALA A 169 13.68 -14.41 -13.44
C ALA A 169 12.24 -14.92 -13.48
N PRO A 170 11.42 -14.51 -14.46
CA PRO A 170 10.06 -14.99 -14.58
C PRO A 170 10.06 -16.52 -14.63
N PRO A 171 9.08 -17.19 -14.01
CA PRO A 171 9.02 -18.65 -13.98
C PRO A 171 9.09 -19.17 -15.42
N THR A 172 10.19 -19.85 -15.75
CA THR A 172 10.31 -20.49 -17.05
C THR A 172 9.25 -21.57 -17.11
N THR A 173 8.36 -21.47 -18.08
CA THR A 173 7.35 -22.48 -18.33
C THR A 173 8.08 -23.75 -18.76
N GLU A 174 8.46 -24.60 -17.80
CA GLU A 174 8.92 -25.94 -18.10
C GLU A 174 7.81 -26.65 -18.86
N ALA A 175 8.07 -26.93 -20.13
CA ALA A 175 7.20 -27.71 -20.98
C ALA A 175 6.96 -29.05 -20.27
N SER A 176 5.74 -29.23 -19.74
CA SER A 176 5.26 -30.51 -19.21
C SER A 176 5.47 -31.57 -20.27
N THR A 177 6.56 -32.32 -20.13
CA THR A 177 6.88 -33.44 -21.00
C THR A 177 5.97 -34.57 -20.55
N THR A 178 4.83 -34.69 -21.24
CA THR A 178 3.88 -35.78 -21.05
C THR A 178 4.65 -37.10 -21.22
N THR A 179 4.86 -37.80 -20.11
CA THR A 179 5.49 -39.12 -20.11
C THR A 179 4.48 -40.11 -20.71
N GLU A 180 4.73 -40.58 -21.92
CA GLU A 180 3.95 -41.63 -22.57
C GLU A 180 3.95 -42.90 -21.69
N GLY A 181 2.74 -43.36 -21.36
CA GLY A 181 2.51 -44.59 -20.63
C GLY A 181 3.00 -45.81 -21.41
N THR A 182 3.98 -46.50 -20.84
CA THR A 182 4.40 -47.83 -21.31
C THR A 182 3.30 -48.84 -20.97
N THR A 183 2.71 -49.43 -22.01
CA THR A 183 1.69 -50.49 -21.92
C THR A 183 2.36 -51.83 -21.63
N THR A 184 2.02 -52.43 -20.48
CA THR A 184 2.42 -53.80 -20.13
C THR A 184 1.61 -54.80 -20.96
N SER A 185 2.28 -55.52 -21.86
CA SER A 185 1.73 -56.73 -22.49
C SER A 185 2.07 -57.95 -21.64
N THR A 186 1.04 -58.55 -21.03
CA THR A 186 1.11 -59.87 -20.40
C THR A 186 0.51 -60.88 -21.36
N THR A 187 1.36 -61.73 -21.94
CA THR A 187 0.93 -62.89 -22.74
C THR A 187 0.60 -64.05 -21.80
N THR A 188 -0.56 -64.69 -22.01
CA THR A 188 -0.90 -66.01 -21.47
C THR A 188 -1.00 -66.98 -22.63
#